data_AF-A0A9D5ES04-F1
#
_entry.id   AF-A0A9D5ES04-F1
#
_cell.length_a   1.000
_cell.length_b   1.000
_cell.length_c   1.000
_cell.angle_alpha   90.00
_cell.angle_beta   90.00
_cell.angle_gamma   90.00
#
_symmetry.space_group_name_H-M   'P 1'
#
loop_
_entity.id
_entity.type
_entity.pdbx_description
1 polymer ?
#
loop_
_entity_poly.entity_id
_entity_poly.type
_entity_poly.pdbx_seq_one_letter_code
_entity_poly.pdbx_strand_id
1 'polypeptide(L)'
;MADKITQQLLEALTKAAANPGGLGLYATKTDPGLFPNTSAAKSAAHKCLIDGFVRTLNAEQTKGKSARELYGLTDLGWDYLLAQVNPKQVLEDFVRVLEDRRGEVGELLATARQMADSLQGLKEAVARVLPVVSAARIVQPLLRNSEANAIASTLPSGSRINEVTELESVPSAVVVMDPSPKVDLAHSILAKLADWSEATDCTLPELYRSLSLLESPPTIGQFHDCLRRLYAEGTVSLPAWTGPLYAMPEPAYAVMIGHGIAYYASLRG
;
A
#
# COMPACT_ATOMS: atom_id res chain seq x y z
N MET A 1 10.16 35.48 32.76
CA MET A 1 9.55 34.25 33.29
C MET A 1 8.31 33.99 32.45
N ALA A 2 8.25 32.88 31.73
CA ALA A 2 7.08 32.55 30.91
C ALA A 2 5.95 32.03 31.80
N ASP A 3 4.72 32.46 31.55
CA ASP A 3 3.54 31.95 32.25
C ASP A 3 3.39 30.44 32.05
N LYS A 4 2.93 29.75 33.09
CA LYS A 4 2.75 28.29 33.09
C LYS A 4 1.85 27.80 31.95
N ILE A 5 0.83 28.59 31.60
CA ILE A 5 -0.08 28.28 30.48
C ILE A 5 0.67 28.35 29.14
N THR A 6 1.53 29.37 28.97
CA THR A 6 2.33 29.53 27.75
C THR A 6 3.29 28.35 27.58
N GLN A 7 3.94 27.90 28.64
CA GLN A 7 4.80 26.72 28.59
C GLN A 7 4.03 25.45 28.18
N GLN A 8 2.85 25.22 28.76
CA GLN A 8 2.00 24.09 28.40
C GLN A 8 1.50 24.15 26.94
N LEU A 9 1.21 25.37 26.46
CA LEU A 9 0.81 25.58 25.08
C LEU A 9 1.96 25.26 24.12
N LEU A 10 3.17 25.77 24.40
CA LEU A 10 4.35 25.49 23.56
C LEU A 10 4.69 24.00 23.54
N GLU A 11 4.68 23.33 24.70
CA GLU A 11 4.92 21.89 24.76
C GLU A 11 3.90 21.09 23.95
N ALA A 12 2.62 21.47 24.02
CA ALA A 12 1.56 20.84 23.24
C ALA A 12 1.71 21.10 21.74
N LEU A 13 2.08 22.31 21.32
CA LEU A 13 2.30 22.66 19.92
C LEU A 13 3.53 21.94 19.36
N THR A 14 4.64 21.84 20.10
CA THR A 14 5.80 21.04 19.70
C THR A 14 5.41 19.57 19.51
N LYS A 15 4.60 19.00 20.41
CA LYS A 15 4.10 17.61 20.27
C LYS A 15 3.20 17.42 19.05
N ALA A 16 2.28 18.36 18.80
CA ALA A 16 1.41 18.33 17.63
C ALA A 16 2.22 18.44 16.34
N ALA A 17 3.23 19.30 16.32
CA ALA A 17 4.09 19.50 15.18
C ALA A 17 4.89 18.21 14.87
N ALA A 18 5.35 17.51 15.91
CA ALA A 18 6.06 16.24 15.78
C ALA A 18 5.16 15.08 15.31
N ASN A 19 3.83 15.25 15.38
CA ASN A 19 2.87 14.22 15.06
C ASN A 19 1.86 14.73 14.01
N PRO A 20 2.24 14.77 12.72
CA PRO A 20 1.39 15.31 11.66
C PRO A 20 0.08 14.52 11.45
N GLY A 21 0.04 13.26 11.87
CA GLY A 21 -1.18 12.44 11.88
C GLY A 21 -2.22 12.86 12.94
N GLY A 22 -1.85 13.82 13.80
CA GLY A 22 -2.67 14.31 14.89
C GLY A 22 -2.55 13.46 16.15
N LEU A 23 -2.86 14.10 17.28
CA LEU A 23 -2.91 13.47 18.60
C LEU A 23 -4.24 13.78 19.26
N GLY A 24 -4.67 12.93 20.20
CA GLY A 24 -5.81 13.26 21.05
C GLY A 24 -5.53 14.53 21.85
N LEU A 25 -6.57 15.34 22.10
CA LEU A 25 -6.44 16.58 22.86
C LEU A 25 -5.84 16.35 24.26
N TYR A 26 -6.28 15.27 24.92
CA TYR A 26 -5.78 14.87 26.23
C TYR A 26 -5.08 13.51 26.16
N ALA A 27 -3.99 13.38 26.93
CA ALA A 27 -3.30 12.12 27.14
C ALA A 27 -4.19 11.12 27.89
N THR A 28 -4.16 9.86 27.46
CA THR A 28 -4.79 8.73 28.14
C THR A 28 -3.72 7.89 28.83
N LYS A 29 -4.11 6.83 29.55
CA LYS A 29 -3.15 5.92 30.17
C LYS A 29 -2.26 5.20 29.15
N THR A 30 -2.78 4.97 27.95
CA THR A 30 -2.12 4.18 26.91
C THR A 30 -1.55 5.04 25.79
N ASP A 31 -2.12 6.22 25.54
CA ASP A 31 -1.77 7.02 24.37
C ASP A 31 -1.37 8.43 24.76
N PRO A 32 -0.28 8.96 24.17
CA PRO A 32 0.08 10.35 24.33
C PRO A 32 -1.02 11.26 23.76
N GLY A 33 -1.18 12.42 24.37
CA GLY A 33 -2.04 13.49 23.88
C GLY A 33 -1.32 14.82 23.95
N LEU A 34 -1.89 15.84 23.31
CA LEU A 34 -1.31 17.17 23.27
C LEU A 34 -1.13 17.76 24.67
N PHE A 35 -2.16 17.59 25.50
CA PHE A 35 -2.18 18.07 26.88
C PHE A 35 -2.25 16.91 27.87
N PRO A 36 -1.57 16.99 29.02
CA PRO A 36 -1.79 16.02 30.10
C PRO A 36 -3.22 16.17 30.64
N ASN A 37 -3.83 15.07 31.08
CA ASN A 37 -5.20 15.08 31.64
C ASN A 37 -5.20 15.62 33.09
N THR A 38 -4.88 16.90 33.25
CA THR A 38 -4.83 17.62 34.53
C THR A 38 -5.69 18.87 34.44
N SER A 39 -6.24 19.34 35.57
CA SER A 39 -7.08 20.55 35.61
C SER A 39 -6.35 21.79 35.09
N ALA A 40 -5.06 21.93 35.39
CA ALA A 40 -4.25 23.06 34.91
C ALA A 40 -4.11 23.08 33.37
N ALA A 41 -3.94 21.90 32.76
CA ALA A 41 -3.75 21.79 31.32
C ALA A 41 -5.05 21.96 30.51
N LYS A 42 -6.23 21.79 31.14
CA LYS A 42 -7.52 22.04 30.48
C LYS A 42 -7.68 23.49 30.03
N SER A 43 -7.23 24.44 30.85
CA SER A 43 -7.27 25.87 30.48
C SER A 43 -6.37 26.17 29.29
N ALA A 44 -5.17 25.56 29.23
CA ALA A 44 -4.27 25.68 28.09
C ALA A 44 -4.84 25.03 26.83
N ALA A 45 -5.44 23.84 26.95
CA ALA A 45 -6.11 23.15 25.85
C ALA A 45 -7.28 23.97 25.28
N HIS A 46 -8.11 24.53 26.16
CA HIS A 46 -9.23 25.37 25.76
C HIS A 46 -8.75 26.65 25.05
N LYS A 47 -7.70 27.30 25.57
CA LYS A 47 -7.07 28.43 24.90
C LYS A 47 -6.53 28.06 23.53
N CYS A 48 -5.85 26.91 23.41
CA CYS A 48 -5.31 26.40 22.14
C CYS A 48 -6.39 26.23 21.06
N LEU A 49 -7.57 25.76 21.45
CA LEU A 49 -8.73 25.61 20.56
C LEU A 49 -9.37 26.95 20.20
N ILE A 50 -9.56 27.84 21.17
CA ILE A 50 -10.15 29.16 20.95
C ILE A 50 -9.26 30.01 20.02
N ASP A 51 -7.96 30.01 20.27
CA ASP A 51 -6.99 30.78 19.49
C ASP A 51 -6.74 30.15 18.11
N GLY A 52 -7.32 28.98 17.84
CA GLY A 52 -7.25 28.32 16.54
C GLY A 52 -5.89 27.75 16.19
N PHE A 53 -5.03 27.46 17.17
CA PHE A 53 -3.68 26.92 16.93
C PHE A 53 -3.68 25.45 16.52
N VAL A 54 -4.76 24.74 16.83
CA VAL A 54 -4.96 23.34 16.44
C VAL A 54 -6.33 23.15 15.80
N ARG A 55 -6.42 22.23 14.85
CA ARG A 55 -7.66 21.83 14.18
C ARG A 55 -7.87 20.32 14.27
N THR A 56 -9.12 19.90 14.19
CA THR A 56 -9.48 18.49 14.10
C THR A 56 -9.10 17.97 12.71
N LEU A 57 -8.24 16.94 12.64
CA LEU A 57 -7.73 16.40 11.38
C LEU A 57 -8.58 15.25 10.84
N ASN A 58 -9.09 14.38 11.72
CA ASN A 58 -10.14 13.38 11.48
C ASN A 58 -10.42 12.62 12.80
N ALA A 59 -11.61 12.04 12.94
CA ALA A 59 -11.92 11.17 14.06
C ALA A 59 -11.56 9.72 13.68
N GLU A 60 -10.56 9.14 14.32
CA GLU A 60 -10.22 7.74 14.10
C GLU A 60 -11.33 6.87 14.69
N GLN A 61 -12.18 6.32 13.83
CA GLN A 61 -13.28 5.45 14.23
C GLN A 61 -12.75 4.03 14.40
N THR A 62 -12.17 3.76 15.57
CA THR A 62 -11.86 2.38 15.97
C THR A 62 -13.18 1.63 16.18
N LYS A 63 -13.38 0.56 15.40
CA LYS A 63 -14.61 -0.25 15.34
C LYS A 63 -15.05 -0.67 16.75
N GLY A 64 -16.08 -0.01 17.29
CA GLY A 64 -16.67 -0.31 18.61
C GLY A 64 -16.33 0.64 19.77
N LYS A 65 -15.51 1.67 19.56
CA LYS A 65 -15.23 2.73 20.55
C LYS A 65 -15.57 4.10 20.00
N SER A 66 -15.97 5.03 20.88
CA SER A 66 -16.24 6.43 20.53
C SER A 66 -15.11 7.00 19.70
N ALA A 67 -15.43 7.53 18.52
CA ALA A 67 -14.45 8.08 17.59
C ALA A 67 -13.58 9.11 18.33
N ARG A 68 -12.26 8.90 18.36
CA ARG A 68 -11.35 9.82 19.03
C ARG A 68 -10.98 10.90 18.04
N GLU A 69 -11.31 12.14 18.37
CA GLU A 69 -10.89 13.30 17.59
C GLU A 69 -9.38 13.48 17.71
N LEU A 70 -8.70 13.49 16.57
CA LEU A 70 -7.29 13.81 16.47
C LEU A 70 -7.12 15.27 16.07
N TYR A 71 -6.19 15.94 16.74
CA TYR A 71 -5.90 17.35 16.58
C TYR A 71 -4.48 17.52 16.03
N GLY A 72 -4.33 18.38 15.03
CA GLY A 72 -3.04 18.76 14.47
C GLY A 72 -2.88 20.28 14.39
N LEU A 73 -1.65 20.74 14.17
CA LEU A 73 -1.35 22.16 14.07
C LEU A 73 -2.04 22.82 12.87
N THR A 74 -2.47 24.07 13.06
CA THR A 74 -2.85 24.98 11.98
C THR A 74 -1.66 25.87 11.62
N ASP A 75 -1.78 26.64 10.54
CA ASP A 75 -0.77 27.63 10.14
C ASP A 75 -0.55 28.68 11.24
N LEU A 76 -1.63 29.12 11.89
CA LEU A 76 -1.54 30.03 13.05
C LEU A 76 -0.79 29.41 14.23
N GLY A 77 -0.97 28.11 14.46
CA GLY A 77 -0.22 27.38 15.48
C GLY A 77 1.27 27.29 15.14
N TRP A 78 1.61 27.13 13.86
CA TRP A 78 3.00 27.12 13.38
C TRP A 78 3.67 28.46 13.55
N ASP A 79 3.00 29.53 13.12
CA ASP A 79 3.50 30.90 13.26
C ASP A 79 3.74 31.24 14.72
N TYR A 80 2.80 30.89 15.59
CA TYR A 80 2.94 31.10 17.03
C TYR A 80 4.09 30.31 17.63
N LEU A 81 4.25 29.03 17.26
CA LEU A 81 5.34 28.18 17.75
C LEU A 81 6.70 28.72 17.33
N LEU A 82 6.86 29.08 16.05
CA LEU A 82 8.13 29.58 15.49
C LEU A 82 8.47 30.98 15.99
N ALA A 83 7.49 31.79 16.37
CA ALA A 83 7.73 33.09 17.00
C ALA A 83 8.26 32.98 18.44
N GLN A 84 7.91 31.90 19.14
CA GLN A 84 8.23 31.71 20.57
C GLN A 84 9.41 30.77 20.82
N VAL A 85 9.68 29.84 19.91
CA VAL A 85 10.71 28.81 20.04
C VAL A 85 11.77 29.00 18.97
N ASN A 86 13.03 28.72 19.32
CA ASN A 86 14.12 28.74 18.34
C ASN A 86 13.83 27.68 17.25
N PRO A 87 13.75 28.06 15.97
CA PRO A 87 13.42 27.13 14.89
C PRO A 87 14.37 25.93 14.81
N LYS A 88 15.63 26.11 15.23
CA LYS A 88 16.61 25.01 15.30
C LYS A 88 16.18 23.91 16.28
N GLN A 89 15.65 24.29 17.44
CA GLN A 89 15.20 23.32 18.44
C GLN A 89 14.00 22.51 17.95
N VAL A 90 13.07 23.17 17.25
CA VAL A 90 11.90 22.50 16.64
C VAL A 90 12.34 21.48 15.59
N LEU A 91 13.34 21.82 14.77
CA LEU A 91 13.92 20.89 13.80
C LEU A 91 14.64 19.71 14.46
N GLU A 92 15.41 19.95 15.52
CA GLU A 92 16.07 18.89 16.29
C GLU A 92 15.04 17.91 16.88
N ASP A 93 13.93 18.42 17.42
CA ASP A 93 12.83 17.62 17.92
C ASP A 93 12.16 16.79 16.79
N PHE A 94 11.99 17.35 15.58
CA PHE A 94 11.49 16.58 14.43
C PHE A 94 12.44 15.47 14.00
N VAL A 95 13.74 15.75 13.90
CA VAL A 95 14.73 14.74 13.52
C VAL A 95 14.70 13.59 14.51
N ARG A 96 14.66 13.90 15.81
CA ARG A 96 14.57 12.88 16.86
C ARG A 96 13.32 12.00 16.70
N VAL A 97 12.17 12.60 16.44
CA VAL A 97 10.92 11.84 16.25
C VAL A 97 10.94 11.01 14.96
N LEU A 98 11.57 11.50 13.89
CA LEU A 98 11.78 10.74 12.66
C LEU A 98 12.70 9.54 12.87
N GLU A 99 13.77 9.70 13.66
CA GLU A 99 14.69 8.62 14.03
C GLU A 99 13.98 7.55 14.88
N ASP A 100 13.21 7.96 15.88
CA ASP A 100 12.42 7.06 16.72
C ASP A 100 11.43 6.25 15.86
N ARG A 101 10.66 6.91 14.99
CA ARG A 101 9.72 6.26 14.07
C ARG A 101 10.41 5.33 13.08
N ARG A 102 11.61 5.68 12.60
CA ARG A 102 12.41 4.81 11.73
C ARG A 102 12.79 3.53 12.47
N GLY A 103 13.11 3.62 13.76
CA GLY A 103 13.34 2.47 14.63
C GLY A 103 12.12 1.55 14.71
N GLU A 104 10.96 2.11 15.03
CA GLU A 104 9.68 1.36 15.10
C GLU A 104 9.35 0.63 13.80
N VAL A 105 9.52 1.30 12.64
CA VAL A 105 9.33 0.68 11.32
C VAL A 105 10.32 -0.47 11.10
N GLY A 106 11.56 -0.31 11.56
CA GLY A 106 12.57 -1.37 11.53
C GLY A 106 12.14 -2.62 12.32
N GLU A 107 11.59 -2.44 13.52
CA GLU A 107 11.09 -3.53 14.36
C GLU A 107 9.86 -4.23 13.75
N LEU A 108 8.93 -3.46 13.19
CA LEU A 108 7.78 -4.01 12.47
C LEU A 108 8.22 -4.85 11.27
N LEU A 109 9.20 -4.37 10.51
CA LEU A 109 9.73 -5.08 9.36
C LEU A 109 10.47 -6.36 9.77
N ALA A 110 11.24 -6.32 10.87
CA ALA A 110 11.86 -7.51 11.44
C ALA A 110 10.82 -8.55 11.85
N THR A 111 9.74 -8.12 12.50
CA THR A 111 8.61 -8.98 12.89
C THR A 111 7.94 -9.60 11.65
N ALA A 112 7.68 -8.81 10.61
CA ALA A 112 7.09 -9.29 9.37
C ALA A 112 7.96 -10.34 8.66
N ARG A 113 9.29 -10.13 8.64
CA ARG A 113 10.24 -11.13 8.11
C ARG A 113 10.21 -12.42 8.90
N GLN A 114 10.22 -12.34 10.24
CA GLN A 114 10.09 -13.52 11.09
C GLN A 114 8.80 -14.29 10.84
N MET A 115 7.67 -13.59 10.63
CA MET A 115 6.41 -14.22 10.26
C MET A 115 6.49 -14.92 8.90
N ALA A 116 7.12 -14.30 7.91
CA ALA A 116 7.32 -14.91 6.59
C ALA A 116 8.17 -16.19 6.68
N ASP A 117 9.26 -16.18 7.44
CA ASP A 117 10.10 -17.36 7.67
C ASP A 117 9.33 -18.48 8.37
N SER A 118 8.48 -18.13 9.34
CA SER A 118 7.63 -19.11 10.03
C SER A 118 6.62 -19.79 9.11
N LEU A 119 6.01 -19.03 8.18
CA LEU A 119 5.09 -19.55 7.18
C LEU A 119 5.80 -20.44 6.16
N GLN A 120 7.01 -20.07 5.77
CA GLN A 120 7.84 -20.87 4.90
C GLN A 120 8.22 -22.20 5.56
N GLY A 121 8.63 -22.18 6.83
CA GLY A 121 8.90 -23.39 7.62
C GLY A 121 7.67 -24.30 7.76
N LEU A 122 6.48 -23.72 7.97
CA LEU A 122 5.22 -24.47 8.00
C LEU A 122 4.93 -25.15 6.66
N LYS A 123 5.11 -24.44 5.54
CA LYS A 123 4.95 -24.99 4.19
C LYS A 123 5.89 -26.18 3.95
N GLU A 124 7.14 -26.10 4.38
CA GLU A 124 8.11 -27.19 4.27
C GLU A 124 7.77 -28.39 5.16
N ALA A 125 7.24 -28.16 6.36
CA ALA A 125 6.76 -29.22 7.22
C ALA A 125 5.56 -29.95 6.59
N VAL A 126 4.59 -29.20 6.05
CA VAL A 126 3.44 -29.77 5.33
C VAL A 126 3.90 -30.57 4.12
N ALA A 127 4.84 -30.05 3.33
CA ALA A 127 5.39 -30.75 2.17
C ALA A 127 6.08 -32.08 2.53
N ARG A 128 6.68 -32.20 3.74
CA ARG A 128 7.26 -33.44 4.24
C ARG A 128 6.23 -34.45 4.74
N VAL A 129 5.15 -33.98 5.36
CA VAL A 129 4.11 -34.84 5.93
C VAL A 129 3.13 -35.35 4.85
N LEU A 130 2.81 -34.51 3.86
CA LEU A 130 1.83 -34.80 2.81
C LEU A 130 2.05 -36.16 2.11
N PRO A 131 3.28 -36.55 1.72
CA PRO A 131 3.53 -37.87 1.11
C PRO A 131 3.20 -39.03 2.05
N VAL A 132 3.54 -38.91 3.34
CA VAL A 132 3.33 -39.97 4.34
C VAL A 132 1.83 -40.22 4.57
N VAL A 133 1.03 -39.15 4.72
CA VAL A 133 -0.42 -39.30 4.90
C VAL A 133 -1.14 -39.72 3.62
N SER A 134 -0.63 -39.33 2.44
CA SER A 134 -1.20 -39.79 1.16
C SER A 134 -0.94 -41.28 0.90
N ALA A 135 0.25 -41.80 1.23
CA ALA A 135 0.59 -43.20 1.08
C ALA A 135 -0.19 -44.11 2.04
N ALA A 136 -0.40 -43.68 3.29
CA ALA A 136 -1.15 -44.43 4.29
C ALA A 136 -2.64 -44.59 3.95
N ARG A 137 -3.21 -43.73 3.09
CA ARG A 137 -4.64 -43.74 2.74
C ARG A 137 -5.01 -44.62 1.55
N ILE A 138 -4.04 -45.13 0.78
CA ILE A 138 -4.30 -45.89 -0.46
C ILE A 138 -4.39 -47.41 -0.22
N VAL A 139 -4.07 -47.92 0.97
CA VAL A 139 -4.23 -49.36 1.27
C VAL A 139 -5.59 -49.62 1.92
N GLN A 140 -6.66 -49.61 1.11
CA GLN A 140 -7.88 -50.33 1.44
C GLN A 140 -7.79 -51.73 0.82
N PRO A 141 -7.63 -52.80 1.63
CA PRO A 141 -7.51 -54.14 1.09
C PRO A 141 -8.86 -54.59 0.53
N LEU A 142 -8.92 -54.74 -0.80
CA LEU A 142 -9.94 -55.49 -1.52
C LEU A 142 -9.86 -56.98 -1.11
N LEU A 143 -10.54 -57.33 -0.02
CA LEU A 143 -10.86 -58.73 0.27
C LEU A 143 -12.03 -59.17 -0.62
N ARG A 144 -11.64 -59.71 -1.78
CA ARG A 144 -12.04 -61.01 -2.32
C ARG A 144 -13.29 -61.63 -1.67
N ASN A 145 -14.44 -61.46 -2.31
CA ASN A 145 -15.49 -62.48 -2.33
C ASN A 145 -15.81 -62.80 -3.80
N SER A 146 -15.40 -63.99 -4.18
CA SER A 146 -15.75 -64.67 -5.43
C SER A 146 -17.03 -65.45 -5.16
N GLU A 147 -18.04 -65.33 -6.00
CA GLU A 147 -18.69 -66.44 -6.73
C GLU A 147 -20.11 -66.11 -7.21
N ALA A 148 -20.30 -66.39 -8.51
CA ALA A 148 -21.52 -66.84 -9.18
C ALA A 148 -22.83 -66.02 -9.03
N ASN A 149 -23.21 -65.31 -10.10
CA ASN A 149 -24.29 -65.83 -10.93
C ASN A 149 -24.32 -65.17 -12.31
N ALA A 150 -24.25 -66.00 -13.34
CA ALA A 150 -24.58 -65.63 -14.71
C ALA A 150 -26.08 -65.75 -14.89
N ILE A 151 -26.78 -64.66 -15.20
CA ILE A 151 -28.04 -64.74 -15.96
C ILE A 151 -28.10 -63.55 -16.91
N ALA A 152 -28.39 -63.90 -18.15
CA ALA A 152 -28.39 -63.10 -19.36
C ALA A 152 -29.50 -62.03 -19.42
N SER A 153 -29.45 -61.29 -20.54
CA SER A 153 -30.56 -60.59 -21.21
C SER A 153 -30.79 -59.16 -20.69
N THR A 154 -30.99 -58.11 -21.48
CA THR A 154 -31.27 -57.93 -22.92
C THR A 154 -31.30 -56.41 -23.14
N LEU A 155 -30.75 -55.92 -24.26
CA LEU A 155 -31.06 -54.61 -24.88
C LEU A 155 -32.58 -54.54 -25.25
N PRO A 156 -33.20 -53.42 -25.74
CA PRO A 156 -32.60 -52.21 -26.36
C PRO A 156 -33.36 -50.86 -26.10
N SER A 157 -32.86 -49.82 -26.78
CA SER A 157 -33.62 -48.74 -27.44
C SER A 157 -34.37 -47.69 -26.63
N GLY A 158 -33.95 -46.43 -26.82
CA GLY A 158 -34.68 -45.23 -26.44
C GLY A 158 -34.05 -43.97 -27.04
N SER A 159 -34.29 -43.78 -28.33
CA SER A 159 -33.95 -42.57 -29.10
C SER A 159 -34.72 -41.35 -28.59
N ARG A 160 -34.07 -40.17 -28.54
CA ARG A 160 -34.72 -38.85 -28.75
C ARG A 160 -33.69 -37.73 -28.95
N ILE A 161 -33.38 -37.54 -30.23
CA ILE A 161 -33.28 -36.28 -30.98
C ILE A 161 -33.84 -35.06 -30.21
N ASN A 162 -33.06 -34.00 -30.08
CA ASN A 162 -33.58 -32.65 -30.27
C ASN A 162 -32.48 -31.71 -30.76
N GLU A 163 -32.53 -31.47 -32.06
CA GLU A 163 -31.87 -30.45 -32.84
C GLU A 163 -32.86 -29.28 -32.93
N VAL A 164 -32.47 -28.08 -32.48
CA VAL A 164 -33.06 -26.83 -32.97
C VAL A 164 -31.99 -25.76 -33.05
N THR A 165 -31.71 -25.42 -34.30
CA THR A 165 -30.99 -24.31 -34.89
C THR A 165 -31.63 -22.96 -34.57
N GLU A 166 -30.81 -21.90 -34.57
CA GLU A 166 -31.04 -20.54 -35.11
C GLU A 166 -30.42 -19.47 -34.18
N LEU A 167 -29.30 -18.86 -34.57
CA LEU A 167 -29.24 -17.66 -35.44
C LEU A 167 -30.14 -16.54 -34.90
N GLU A 168 -29.57 -15.67 -34.07
CA GLU A 168 -29.75 -14.23 -34.27
C GLU A 168 -28.47 -13.47 -33.93
N SER A 169 -27.88 -12.96 -35.01
CA SER A 169 -26.97 -11.84 -35.05
C SER A 169 -27.70 -10.56 -34.62
N VAL A 170 -27.15 -9.84 -33.66
CA VAL A 170 -27.52 -8.43 -33.45
C VAL A 170 -26.25 -7.59 -33.44
N PRO A 171 -26.06 -6.68 -34.42
CA PRO A 171 -24.96 -5.72 -34.41
C PRO A 171 -25.39 -4.54 -33.57
N SER A 172 -24.99 -4.50 -32.29
CA SER A 172 -25.14 -3.30 -31.49
C SER A 172 -23.80 -2.57 -31.47
N ALA A 173 -23.66 -1.70 -32.46
CA ALA A 173 -22.67 -0.65 -32.51
C ALA A 173 -22.83 0.24 -31.28
N VAL A 174 -22.12 -0.10 -30.20
CA VAL A 174 -21.81 0.87 -29.16
C VAL A 174 -20.65 1.67 -29.70
N VAL A 175 -21.00 2.88 -30.14
CA VAL A 175 -20.11 3.99 -30.48
C VAL A 175 -18.86 3.92 -29.61
N VAL A 176 -17.73 3.70 -30.27
CA VAL A 176 -16.40 4.03 -29.76
C VAL A 176 -16.41 5.55 -29.57
N MET A 177 -16.97 6.00 -28.45
CA MET A 177 -16.52 7.24 -27.85
C MET A 177 -15.14 6.89 -27.32
N ASP A 178 -14.13 7.42 -28.00
CA ASP A 178 -12.78 7.58 -27.51
C ASP A 178 -12.83 8.77 -26.53
N PRO A 179 -13.04 8.59 -25.20
CA PRO A 179 -12.42 9.55 -24.31
C PRO A 179 -10.93 9.21 -24.42
N SER A 180 -10.13 10.12 -24.95
CA SER A 180 -8.68 10.01 -24.87
C SER A 180 -8.19 10.71 -23.60
N PRO A 181 -8.12 10.01 -22.43
CA PRO A 181 -7.29 10.42 -21.29
C PRO A 181 -5.85 9.89 -21.44
N LYS A 182 -5.49 9.24 -22.57
CA LYS A 182 -4.15 8.65 -22.77
C LYS A 182 -3.02 9.67 -22.73
N VAL A 183 -3.34 10.94 -23.01
CA VAL A 183 -2.39 12.06 -22.96
C VAL A 183 -1.94 12.33 -21.51
N ASP A 184 -2.77 12.05 -20.50
CA ASP A 184 -2.48 12.43 -19.11
C ASP A 184 -1.39 11.55 -18.45
N LEU A 185 -1.42 10.24 -18.73
CA LEU A 185 -0.46 9.31 -18.12
C LEU A 185 0.98 9.54 -18.59
N ALA A 186 1.17 9.82 -19.88
CA ALA A 186 2.49 10.10 -20.44
C ALA A 186 3.10 11.36 -19.83
N HIS A 187 2.32 12.44 -19.73
CA HIS A 187 2.75 13.69 -19.12
C HIS A 187 3.05 13.49 -17.62
N SER A 188 2.22 12.71 -16.92
CA SER A 188 2.44 12.39 -15.50
C SER A 188 3.73 11.61 -15.26
N ILE A 189 4.05 10.63 -16.12
CA ILE A 189 5.32 9.89 -16.06
C ILE A 189 6.51 10.82 -16.29
N LEU A 190 6.46 11.64 -17.35
CA LEU A 190 7.56 12.57 -17.67
C LEU A 190 7.76 13.62 -16.58
N ALA A 191 6.67 14.17 -16.04
CA ALA A 191 6.72 15.10 -14.92
C ALA A 191 7.38 14.46 -13.69
N LYS A 192 7.08 13.19 -13.38
CA LYS A 192 7.71 12.50 -12.26
C LYS A 192 9.15 12.11 -12.49
N LEU A 193 9.53 11.77 -13.71
CA LEU A 193 10.94 11.57 -14.04
C LEU A 193 11.73 12.89 -14.07
N ALA A 194 11.09 14.03 -14.38
CA ALA A 194 11.69 15.36 -14.31
C ALA A 194 11.86 15.86 -12.87
N ASP A 195 10.88 15.60 -12.01
CA ASP A 195 10.94 15.90 -10.58
C ASP A 195 11.94 14.99 -9.84
N TRP A 196 12.36 13.88 -10.45
CA TRP A 196 13.27 12.92 -9.85
C TRP A 196 14.69 13.49 -9.78
N SER A 197 15.04 14.05 -8.61
CA SER A 197 16.30 14.75 -8.38
C SER A 197 17.45 13.86 -7.89
N GLU A 198 17.25 12.54 -7.82
CA GLU A 198 18.30 11.65 -7.31
C GLU A 198 19.37 11.38 -8.37
N ALA A 199 20.60 11.10 -7.91
CA ALA A 199 21.73 10.76 -8.79
C ALA A 199 21.58 9.38 -9.47
N THR A 200 20.52 8.64 -9.15
CA THR A 200 20.24 7.28 -9.62
C THR A 200 18.93 7.23 -10.42
N ASP A 201 18.88 6.31 -11.38
CA ASP A 201 17.66 6.06 -12.17
C ASP A 201 16.48 5.67 -11.27
N CYS A 202 15.27 6.12 -11.62
CA CYS A 202 14.04 5.86 -10.86
C CYS A 202 13.62 4.39 -11.05
N THR A 203 13.22 3.71 -9.97
CA THR A 203 12.73 2.32 -10.08
C THR A 203 11.29 2.29 -10.59
N LEU A 204 10.96 1.31 -11.45
CA LEU A 204 9.60 1.17 -12.00
C LEU A 204 8.50 0.99 -10.93
N PRO A 205 8.70 0.25 -9.82
CA PRO A 205 7.70 0.17 -8.76
C PRO A 205 7.41 1.50 -8.07
N GLU A 206 8.44 2.31 -7.81
CA GLU A 206 8.27 3.63 -7.19
C GLU A 206 7.53 4.58 -8.12
N LEU A 207 7.91 4.59 -9.40
CA LEU A 207 7.22 5.35 -10.43
C LEU A 207 5.74 4.96 -10.50
N TYR A 208 5.41 3.67 -10.54
CA TYR A 208 4.03 3.20 -10.55
C TYR A 208 3.24 3.58 -9.29
N ARG A 209 3.83 3.44 -8.10
CA ARG A 209 3.18 3.83 -6.84
C ARG A 209 2.87 5.32 -6.80
N SER A 210 3.76 6.16 -7.31
CA SER A 210 3.52 7.61 -7.40
C SER A 210 2.30 7.95 -8.27
N LEU A 211 2.10 7.22 -9.37
CA LEU A 211 0.98 7.38 -10.29
C LEU A 211 -0.32 6.75 -9.75
N SER A 212 -0.22 5.79 -8.85
CA SER A 212 -1.37 5.16 -8.20
C SER A 212 -2.09 6.11 -7.22
N LEU A 213 -1.48 7.25 -6.88
CA LEU A 213 -2.08 8.30 -6.05
C LEU A 213 -2.94 9.29 -6.86
N LEU A 214 -2.95 9.18 -8.19
CA LEU A 214 -3.80 10.00 -9.05
C LEU A 214 -5.28 9.62 -8.87
N GLU A 215 -6.20 10.54 -9.20
CA GLU A 215 -7.65 10.31 -9.10
C GLU A 215 -8.11 9.08 -9.91
N SER A 216 -7.39 8.76 -10.99
CA SER A 216 -7.59 7.56 -11.79
C SER A 216 -6.29 6.75 -11.87
N PRO A 217 -6.06 5.78 -10.98
CA PRO A 217 -4.83 4.99 -10.96
C PRO A 217 -4.71 4.14 -12.24
N PRO A 218 -3.57 4.17 -12.94
CA PRO A 218 -3.37 3.34 -14.12
C PRO A 218 -3.25 1.88 -13.72
N THR A 219 -3.70 0.97 -14.59
CA THR A 219 -3.36 -0.46 -14.43
C THR A 219 -1.90 -0.70 -14.79
N ILE A 220 -1.31 -1.77 -14.27
CA ILE A 220 0.07 -2.14 -14.59
C ILE A 220 0.30 -2.33 -16.10
N GLY A 221 -0.70 -2.86 -16.82
CA GLY A 221 -0.64 -2.99 -18.28
C GLY A 221 -0.59 -1.63 -18.99
N GLN A 222 -1.45 -0.70 -18.59
CA GLN A 222 -1.46 0.66 -19.14
C GLN A 222 -0.15 1.41 -18.88
N PHE A 223 0.40 1.24 -17.67
CA PHE A 223 1.71 1.78 -17.31
C PHE A 223 2.82 1.22 -18.21
N HIS A 224 2.89 -0.11 -18.38
CA HIS A 224 3.87 -0.75 -19.26
C HIS A 224 3.71 -0.37 -20.74
N ASP A 225 2.47 -0.24 -21.23
CA ASP A 225 2.18 0.22 -22.59
C ASP A 225 2.67 1.67 -22.80
N CYS A 226 2.47 2.53 -21.81
CA CYS A 226 2.92 3.91 -21.85
C CYS A 226 4.45 4.02 -21.86
N LEU A 227 5.14 3.26 -21.00
CA LEU A 227 6.61 3.23 -20.98
C LEU A 227 7.20 2.73 -22.29
N ARG A 228 6.63 1.67 -22.88
CA ARG A 228 7.06 1.18 -24.19
C ARG A 228 6.92 2.23 -25.29
N ARG A 229 5.85 3.01 -25.26
CA ARG A 229 5.63 4.12 -26.20
C ARG A 229 6.67 5.23 -26.01
N LEU A 230 6.86 5.71 -24.78
CA LEU A 230 7.84 6.76 -24.46
C LEU A 230 9.29 6.33 -24.81
N TYR A 231 9.61 5.06 -24.60
CA TYR A 231 10.89 4.51 -25.00
C TYR A 231 11.07 4.48 -26.53
N ALA A 232 10.03 4.07 -27.28
CA ALA A 232 10.06 4.07 -28.74
C ALA A 232 10.15 5.49 -29.33
N GLU A 233 9.56 6.48 -28.65
CA GLU A 233 9.68 7.91 -28.97
C GLU A 233 11.03 8.50 -28.57
N GLY A 234 11.81 7.79 -27.75
CA GLY A 234 13.12 8.22 -27.28
C GLY A 234 13.08 9.30 -26.20
N THR A 235 11.93 9.54 -25.56
CA THR A 235 11.79 10.50 -24.44
C THR A 235 12.27 9.92 -23.10
N VAL A 236 12.20 8.60 -22.93
CA VAL A 236 12.63 7.91 -21.70
C VAL A 236 13.69 6.86 -22.03
N SER A 237 14.71 6.77 -21.19
CA SER A 237 15.71 5.70 -21.17
C SER A 237 15.26 4.59 -20.22
N LEU A 238 15.37 3.34 -20.67
CA LEU A 238 15.04 2.15 -19.88
C LEU A 238 16.28 1.22 -19.84
N PRO A 239 17.20 1.43 -18.87
CA PRO A 239 18.39 0.59 -18.73
C PRO A 239 18.02 -0.88 -18.52
N ALA A 240 18.72 -1.76 -19.23
CA ALA A 240 18.57 -3.20 -19.05
C ALA A 240 19.03 -3.61 -17.65
N TRP A 241 18.24 -4.45 -17.00
CA TRP A 241 18.60 -5.08 -15.73
C TRP A 241 19.80 -6.00 -15.93
N THR A 242 20.90 -5.71 -15.25
CA THR A 242 22.16 -6.46 -15.34
C THR A 242 22.34 -7.50 -14.22
N GLY A 243 21.44 -7.51 -13.24
CA GLY A 243 21.47 -8.48 -12.15
C GLY A 243 20.83 -9.83 -12.51
N PRO A 244 20.97 -10.85 -11.65
CA PRO A 244 20.23 -12.10 -11.81
C PRO A 244 18.73 -11.89 -11.56
N LEU A 245 17.87 -12.63 -12.28
CA LEU A 245 16.41 -12.49 -12.18
C LEU A 245 15.86 -12.76 -10.77
N TYR A 246 16.48 -13.68 -10.02
CA TYR A 246 16.06 -14.01 -8.66
C TYR A 246 16.38 -12.90 -7.63
N ALA A 247 17.25 -11.95 -7.96
CA ALA A 247 17.58 -10.83 -7.09
C ALA A 247 16.71 -9.59 -7.35
N MET A 248 15.77 -9.66 -8.30
CA MET A 248 14.85 -8.58 -8.62
C MET A 248 13.77 -8.49 -7.53
N PRO A 249 13.64 -7.37 -6.79
CA PRO A 249 12.74 -7.28 -5.65
C PRO A 249 11.26 -7.44 -6.00
N GLU A 250 10.83 -6.83 -7.12
CA GLU A 250 9.42 -6.80 -7.54
C GLU A 250 9.29 -7.01 -9.06
N PRO A 251 9.47 -8.25 -9.56
CA PRO A 251 9.56 -8.52 -11.01
C PRO A 251 8.27 -8.22 -11.78
N ALA A 252 7.13 -8.08 -11.10
CA ALA A 252 5.85 -7.75 -11.74
C ALA A 252 5.85 -6.38 -12.45
N TYR A 253 6.65 -5.42 -11.96
CA TYR A 253 6.76 -4.07 -12.55
C TYR A 253 7.85 -3.95 -13.60
N ALA A 254 8.64 -5.01 -13.80
CA ALA A 254 9.67 -4.99 -14.81
C ALA A 254 9.04 -5.02 -16.21
N VAL A 255 9.57 -4.21 -17.11
CA VAL A 255 9.04 -4.11 -18.49
C VAL A 255 10.00 -4.78 -19.46
N MET A 256 9.46 -5.56 -20.39
CA MET A 256 10.24 -6.12 -21.48
C MET A 256 10.40 -5.10 -22.60
N ILE A 257 11.65 -4.82 -22.99
CA ILE A 257 12.03 -3.94 -24.09
C ILE A 257 12.93 -4.74 -25.04
N GLY A 258 12.38 -5.11 -26.20
CA GLY A 258 13.04 -6.02 -27.12
C GLY A 258 13.27 -7.38 -26.48
N HIS A 259 14.55 -7.74 -26.26
CA HIS A 259 14.98 -8.98 -25.59
C HIS A 259 15.47 -8.76 -24.15
N GLY A 260 15.50 -7.51 -23.69
CA GLY A 260 15.94 -7.14 -22.34
C GLY A 260 14.76 -6.92 -21.39
N ILE A 261 15.03 -7.07 -20.10
CA ILE A 261 14.13 -6.65 -19.03
C ILE A 261 14.67 -5.35 -18.46
N ALA A 262 13.84 -4.33 -18.36
CA ALA A 262 14.18 -3.07 -17.72
C ALA A 262 13.45 -2.95 -16.37
N TYR A 263 14.16 -2.43 -15.37
CA TYR A 263 13.63 -2.20 -14.02
C TYR A 263 13.77 -0.74 -13.57
N TYR A 264 14.49 0.06 -14.35
CA TYR A 264 14.77 1.45 -14.09
C TYR A 264 14.30 2.31 -15.26
N ALA A 265 13.95 3.57 -14.96
CA ALA A 265 13.59 4.57 -15.95
C ALA A 265 14.26 5.91 -15.62
N SER A 266 14.70 6.61 -16.65
CA SER A 266 15.21 7.98 -16.55
C SER A 266 14.86 8.80 -17.78
N LEU A 267 14.84 10.12 -17.65
CA LEU A 267 14.67 11.00 -18.81
C LEU A 267 15.89 10.88 -19.73
N ARG A 268 15.64 10.83 -21.03
CA ARG A 268 16.71 10.92 -22.02
C ARG A 268 17.03 12.39 -22.24
N GLY A 269 18.19 12.82 -21.75
CA GLY A 269 18.77 14.14 -22.03
C GLY A 269 19.39 14.25 -23.41
#